data_AF-A0A7W1W5L1-F1
#
_entry.id   AF-A0A7W1W5L1-F1
#
_cell.length_a   1.000
_cell.length_b   1.000
_cell.length_c   1.000
_cell.angle_alpha   90.00
_cell.angle_beta   90.00
_cell.angle_gamma   90.00
#
_symmetry.space_group_name_H-M   'P 1'
#
loop_
_entity.id
_entity.type
_entity.pdbx_description
1 polymer ?
#
loop_
_entity_poly.entity_id
_entity_poly.type
_entity_poly.pdbx_seq_one_letter_code
_entity_poly.pdbx_strand_id
1 'polypeptide(L)' 'MIFDAEKEHTFGVAHEHMNVDYSSYEGWKVKGKVETVLSRGRVVIENGEHKGKAGDGQFLKRGECVKI' A
#
# COMPACT_ATOMS: atom_id res chain seq x y z
N MET A 1 -6.59 -7.41 2.53
CA MET A 1 -5.12 -7.45 2.34
C MET A 1 -4.62 -8.75 2.92
N ILE A 2 -3.52 -9.28 2.38
CA ILE A 2 -2.79 -10.44 2.89
C ILE A 2 -1.46 -9.91 3.38
N PHE A 3 -1.16 -10.20 4.65
CA PHE A 3 0.02 -9.72 5.35
C PHE A 3 0.77 -10.92 5.94
N ASP A 4 2.04 -11.03 5.59
CA ASP A 4 2.94 -12.01 6.16
C ASP A 4 3.66 -11.35 7.33
N ALA A 5 3.36 -11.79 8.55
CA ALA A 5 3.96 -11.25 9.77
C ALA A 5 5.41 -11.70 10.00
N GLU A 6 5.86 -12.76 9.33
CA GLU A 6 7.19 -13.34 9.54
C GLU A 6 8.24 -12.81 8.56
N LYS A 7 7.79 -12.27 7.42
CA LYS A 7 8.66 -11.76 6.35
C LYS A 7 9.42 -10.50 6.76
N GLU A 8 10.75 -10.58 6.74
CA GLU A 8 11.61 -9.43 6.94
C GLU A 8 11.83 -8.67 5.62
N HIS A 9 11.90 -7.34 5.71
CA HIS A 9 12.31 -6.49 4.60
C HIS A 9 12.96 -5.20 5.11
N THR A 10 13.62 -4.50 4.19
CA THR A 10 14.23 -3.19 4.46
C THR A 10 13.45 -2.11 3.73
N PHE A 11 13.18 -0.99 4.40
CA PHE A 11 12.64 0.21 3.75
C PHE A 11 13.72 0.96 3.00
N GLY A 12 13.34 1.59 1.90
CA GLY A 12 14.22 2.46 1.13
C GLY A 12 13.71 2.74 -0.26
N VAL A 13 14.34 3.71 -0.93
CA VAL A 13 13.95 4.21 -2.27
C VAL A 13 13.81 3.09 -3.29
N ALA A 14 14.67 2.06 -3.22
CA ALA A 14 14.65 0.93 -4.14
C ALA A 14 13.41 0.03 -4.01
N HIS A 15 12.62 0.18 -2.94
CA HIS A 15 11.49 -0.70 -2.61
C HIS A 15 10.14 0.02 -2.54
N GLU A 16 10.14 1.35 -2.59
CA GLU A 16 8.95 2.18 -2.50
C GLU A 16 8.40 2.53 -3.88
N HIS A 17 7.08 2.69 -4.00
CA HIS A 17 6.42 3.05 -5.27
C HIS A 17 6.32 4.57 -5.49
N MET A 18 6.97 5.37 -4.64
CA MET A 18 6.88 6.82 -4.73
C MET A 18 7.81 7.35 -5.83
N ASN A 19 7.39 8.43 -6.48
CA ASN A 19 8.20 9.14 -7.48
C ASN A 19 9.08 10.20 -6.79
N VAL A 20 9.81 9.80 -5.75
CA VAL A 20 10.80 10.62 -5.04
C VAL A 20 12.10 9.83 -4.91
N ASP A 21 13.20 10.53 -4.70
CA ASP A 21 14.57 9.99 -4.65
C ASP A 21 15.09 9.79 -3.22
N TYR A 22 14.21 9.83 -2.21
CA TYR A 22 14.55 9.60 -0.80
C TYR A 22 13.45 8.82 -0.07
N SER A 23 13.83 8.12 0.99
CA SER A 23 12.91 7.54 1.97
C SER A 23 13.25 8.06 3.35
N SER A 24 12.22 8.44 4.12
CA SER A 24 12.38 8.82 5.53
C SER A 24 12.80 7.63 6.43
N TYR A 25 12.63 6.40 5.93
CA TYR A 25 12.90 5.15 6.65
C TYR A 25 14.04 4.35 6.02
N GLU A 26 14.90 5.01 5.24
CA GLU A 26 16.00 4.36 4.52
C GLU A 26 16.83 3.46 5.45
N GLY A 27 17.00 2.20 5.03
CA GLY A 27 17.81 1.20 5.75
C GLY A 27 17.14 0.56 6.96
N TRP A 28 15.89 0.90 7.29
CA TRP A 28 15.18 0.28 8.41
C TRP A 28 14.79 -1.16 8.09
N LYS A 29 15.24 -2.10 8.92
CA LYS A 29 14.84 -3.51 8.86
C LYS A 29 13.60 -3.72 9.72
N VAL A 30 12.54 -4.20 9.11
CA VAL A 30 11.27 -4.49 9.80
C VAL A 30 10.78 -5.89 9.48
N LYS A 31 10.08 -6.47 10.45
CA LYS A 31 9.42 -7.75 10.31
C LYS A 31 7.94 -7.52 10.07
N GLY A 32 7.40 -8.22 9.07
CA GLY A 32 6.04 -8.05 8.58
C GLY A 32 6.00 -7.32 7.24
N LYS A 33 5.42 -7.94 6.21
CA LYS A 33 5.28 -7.36 4.86
C LYS A 33 3.90 -7.63 4.27
N VAL A 34 3.35 -6.63 3.61
CA VAL A 34 2.12 -6.78 2.82
C VAL A 34 2.45 -7.52 1.53
N GLU A 35 1.81 -8.67 1.30
CA GLU A 35 2.01 -9.46 0.07
C GLU A 35 0.99 -9.12 -1.00
N THR A 36 -0.29 -9.05 -0.61
CA THR A 36 -1.39 -8.83 -1.54
C THR A 36 -2.36 -7.78 -1.02
N VAL A 37 -2.68 -6.80 -1.85
CA VAL A 37 -3.71 -5.79 -1.55
C VAL A 37 -4.88 -5.99 -2.50
N LEU A 38 -6.09 -5.98 -1.95
CA LEU A 38 -7.33 -6.02 -2.73
C LEU A 38 -8.09 -4.71 -2.55
N SER A 39 -8.67 -4.23 -3.65
CA SER A 39 -9.61 -3.11 -3.67
C SER A 39 -10.86 -3.54 -4.43
N ARG A 40 -12.02 -3.49 -3.77
CA ARG A 40 -13.32 -3.88 -4.38
C ARG A 40 -13.28 -5.26 -5.07
N GLY A 41 -12.66 -6.25 -4.41
CA GLY A 41 -12.55 -7.62 -4.93
C GLY A 41 -11.47 -7.85 -6.01
N ARG A 42 -10.74 -6.80 -6.43
CA ARG A 42 -9.66 -6.89 -7.42
C ARG A 42 -8.30 -6.79 -6.74
N VAL A 43 -7.33 -7.57 -7.20
CA VAL A 43 -5.94 -7.48 -6.74
C VAL A 43 -5.29 -6.23 -7.32
N VAL A 44 -4.80 -5.34 -6.47
CA VAL A 44 -4.15 -4.07 -6.86
C VAL A 44 -2.64 -4.08 -6.61
N ILE A 45 -2.18 -4.84 -5.62
CA ILE A 45 -0.76 -5.12 -5.39
C ILE A 45 -0.63 -6.61 -5.15
N GLU A 46 0.37 -7.24 -5.76
CA GLU A 46 0.73 -8.64 -5.52
C GLU A 46 2.25 -8.78 -5.60
N ASN A 47 2.87 -9.34 -4.56
CA ASN A 47 4.32 -9.59 -4.49
C ASN A 47 5.20 -8.35 -4.72
N GLY A 48 4.69 -7.15 -4.39
CA GLY A 48 5.39 -5.88 -4.60
C GLY A 48 5.21 -5.27 -5.99
N GLU A 49 4.40 -5.88 -6.86
CA GLU A 49 4.04 -5.30 -8.15
C GLU A 49 2.66 -4.64 -8.08
N HIS A 50 2.56 -3.42 -8.60
CA HIS A 50 1.29 -2.72 -8.74
C HIS A 50 0.55 -3.21 -10.00
N LYS A 51 -0.62 -3.81 -9.80
CA LYS A 51 -1.50 -4.38 -10.85
C LYS A 51 -2.76 -3.54 -11.12
N GLY A 52 -2.97 -2.47 -10.35
CA GLY A 52 -4.10 -1.56 -10.53
C GLY A 52 -3.95 -0.69 -11.78
N LYS A 53 -5.07 -0.09 -12.22
CA LYS A 53 -5.11 0.87 -13.32
C LYS A 53 -5.54 2.25 -12.84
N ALA A 54 -5.03 3.29 -13.49
CA ALA A 54 -5.49 4.65 -13.25
C ALA A 54 -7.02 4.73 -13.49
N GLY A 55 -7.74 5.31 -12.54
CA GLY A 55 -9.21 5.40 -12.59
C GLY A 55 -9.96 4.24 -11.92
N ASP A 56 -9.30 3.22 -11.37
CA ASP A 56 -9.97 2.16 -10.61
C ASP A 56 -10.58 2.64 -9.28
N GLY A 57 -10.15 3.82 -8.82
CA GLY A 57 -10.71 4.50 -7.66
C GLY A 57 -12.11 5.07 -7.94
N GLN A 58 -12.94 5.14 -6.90
CA GLN A 58 -14.24 5.80 -6.96
C GLN A 58 -14.37 6.73 -5.76
N PHE A 59 -14.96 7.90 -5.99
CA PHE A 59 -15.31 8.83 -4.93
C PHE A 59 -16.31 8.19 -3.97
N LEU A 60 -15.98 8.18 -2.68
CA LEU A 60 -16.87 7.75 -1.62
C LEU A 60 -17.47 8.99 -0.96
N LYS A 61 -18.74 9.26 -1.23
CA LYS A 61 -19.46 10.36 -0.56
C LYS A 61 -19.54 10.08 0.93
N ARG A 62 -19.07 11.02 1.74
CA ARG A 62 -19.25 10.97 3.21
C ARG A 62 -20.61 11.57 3.56
N GLY A 63 -21.19 11.09 4.66
CA GLY A 63 -22.43 11.66 5.21
C GLY A 63 -22.22 13.07 5.78
N GLU A 64 -23.32 13.69 6.22
CA GLU A 64 -23.25 14.91 7.01
C GLU A 64 -22.58 14.60 8.36
N CYS A 65 -21.71 15.50 8.83
CA CYS A 65 -21.28 15.46 10.22
C CYS A 65 -22.54 15.56 11.10
N VAL A 66 -22.58 14.79 12.19
CA VAL A 66 -23.71 14.63 13.13
C VAL A 66 -24.64 15.84 13.11
N LYS A 67 -25.92 15.62 12.77
CA LYS A 67 -26.96 16.66 12.89
C LYS A 67 -27.11 17.03 14.35
N ILE A 68 -26.66 18.23 14.71
CA ILE A 68 -26.99 18.89 15.99
C ILE A 68 -28.41 19.45 15.86
#